data_AF-A0A3S4G2P7-F1
#
_entry.id   AF-A0A3S4G2P7-F1
#
_cell.length_a   1.000
_cell.length_b   1.000
_cell.length_c   1.000
_cell.angle_alpha   90.00
_cell.angle_beta   90.00
_cell.angle_gamma   90.00
#
_symmetry.space_group_name_H-M   'P 1'
#
loop_
_entity.id
_entity.type
_entity.pdbx_description
1 polymer ?
#
loop_
_entity_poly.entity_id
_entity_poly.type
_entity_poly.pdbx_seq_one_letter_code
_entity_poly.pdbx_strand_id
1 'polypeptide(L)'
;MFKPLIASLMLTSAVVYAKPMPLTAARYAQQLGVGMDVDWARTERGIREFDPLVVRDFKAKGLTHVRIRVAGAPTEARLIHLRKLVEACEYYGVIPIIAYQADAYKTDPSASHEKELINWWSVVARYFGQTSPLLGFDLIYEPADKLNHNMASLNRVYDKTIRLIHAIDPQRMIFVAPECAPRRRICRRLNCRRKARTMYWRSGTSSRGDP
;
A
#
# COMPACT_ATOMS: atom_id res chain seq x y z
N MET A 1 19.11 55.01 -49.15
CA MET A 1 19.81 54.56 -47.93
C MET A 1 18.73 54.08 -46.95
N PHE A 2 18.35 52.80 -46.99
CA PHE A 2 17.33 52.20 -46.11
C PHE A 2 17.94 50.96 -45.44
N LYS A 3 17.99 50.93 -44.11
CA LYS A 3 18.39 49.76 -43.32
C LYS A 3 17.13 49.01 -42.87
N PRO A 4 17.04 47.68 -43.03
CA PRO A 4 15.99 46.92 -42.37
C PRO A 4 16.43 46.57 -40.94
N LEU A 5 15.60 46.90 -39.95
CA LEU A 5 15.70 46.41 -38.59
C LEU A 5 15.05 45.02 -38.54
N ILE A 6 15.86 43.98 -38.36
CA ILE A 6 15.36 42.62 -38.10
C ILE A 6 15.12 42.51 -36.59
N ALA A 7 13.85 42.49 -36.18
CA ALA A 7 13.46 42.19 -34.81
C ALA A 7 13.46 40.66 -34.61
N SER A 8 14.42 40.15 -33.84
CA SER A 8 14.41 38.75 -33.37
C SER A 8 13.43 38.61 -32.22
N LEU A 9 12.33 37.89 -32.46
CA LEU A 9 11.37 37.50 -31.44
C LEU A 9 11.85 36.21 -30.75
N MET A 10 12.43 36.34 -29.56
CA MET A 10 12.80 35.19 -28.71
C MET A 10 11.53 34.61 -28.08
N LEU A 11 11.08 33.44 -28.55
CA LEU A 11 10.04 32.66 -27.87
C LEU A 11 10.63 31.97 -26.65
N THR A 12 10.39 32.52 -25.46
CA THR A 12 10.67 31.83 -24.20
C THR A 12 9.57 30.80 -23.93
N SER A 13 9.87 29.51 -24.10
CA SER A 13 8.96 28.44 -23.73
C SER A 13 8.89 28.32 -22.20
N ALA A 14 7.82 28.82 -21.59
CA ALA A 14 7.53 28.55 -20.19
C ALA A 14 7.15 27.07 -20.04
N VAL A 15 8.03 26.26 -19.46
CA VAL A 15 7.70 24.89 -19.04
C VAL A 15 6.75 25.00 -17.85
N VAL A 16 5.45 24.81 -18.09
CA VAL A 16 4.45 24.68 -17.03
C VAL A 16 4.68 23.33 -16.34
N TYR A 17 5.33 23.35 -15.18
CA TYR A 17 5.34 22.20 -14.27
C TYR A 17 3.92 21.98 -13.74
N ALA A 18 3.15 21.14 -14.43
CA ALA A 18 1.88 20.65 -13.90
C ALA A 18 2.18 19.88 -12.60
N LYS A 19 1.58 20.31 -11.48
CA LYS A 19 1.64 19.53 -10.23
C LYS A 19 1.10 18.13 -10.54
N PRO A 20 1.82 17.04 -10.18
CA PRO A 20 1.32 15.70 -10.41
C PRO A 20 -0.03 15.54 -9.72
N MET A 21 -1.01 15.06 -10.49
CA MET A 21 -2.38 14.88 -10.01
C MET A 21 -2.38 13.94 -8.79
N PRO A 22 -3.12 14.26 -7.71
CA PRO A 22 -3.16 13.43 -6.51
C PRO A 22 -3.52 11.98 -6.82
N LEU A 23 -2.84 11.02 -6.17
CA LEU A 23 -3.09 9.60 -6.39
C LEU A 23 -4.39 9.21 -5.66
N THR A 24 -5.48 9.09 -6.43
CA THR A 24 -6.77 8.66 -5.86
C THR A 24 -6.80 7.14 -5.70
N ALA A 25 -7.57 6.65 -4.71
CA ALA A 25 -7.77 5.22 -4.50
C ALA A 25 -8.32 4.51 -5.76
N ALA A 26 -9.24 5.15 -6.48
CA ALA A 26 -9.80 4.61 -7.72
C ALA A 26 -8.73 4.46 -8.82
N ARG A 27 -7.86 5.45 -8.99
CA ARG A 27 -6.75 5.39 -9.95
C ARG A 27 -5.73 4.33 -9.55
N TYR A 28 -5.37 4.29 -8.27
CA TYR A 28 -4.45 3.28 -7.76
C TYR A 28 -4.98 1.86 -7.99
N ALA A 29 -6.27 1.62 -7.68
CA ALA A 29 -6.91 0.33 -7.90
C ALA A 29 -6.94 -0.08 -9.39
N GLN A 30 -7.08 0.87 -10.31
CA GLN A 30 -6.98 0.60 -11.76
C GLN A 30 -5.55 0.21 -12.17
N GLN A 31 -4.53 0.78 -11.53
CA GLN A 31 -3.12 0.46 -11.79
C GLN A 31 -2.69 -0.89 -11.24
N LEU A 32 -3.35 -1.41 -10.20
CA LEU A 32 -2.97 -2.67 -9.57
C LEU A 32 -3.04 -3.87 -10.52
N GLY A 33 -4.01 -3.93 -11.45
CA GLY A 33 -4.13 -5.04 -12.41
C GLY A 33 -4.13 -6.42 -11.74
N VAL A 34 -3.32 -7.35 -12.27
CA VAL A 34 -3.12 -8.70 -11.69
C VAL A 34 -1.89 -8.69 -10.79
N GLY A 35 -1.99 -9.31 -9.62
CA GLY A 35 -0.85 -9.43 -8.71
C GLY A 35 -0.86 -10.71 -7.91
N MET A 36 0.13 -10.86 -7.04
CA MET A 36 0.30 -12.06 -6.24
C MET A 36 0.84 -11.77 -4.84
N ASP A 37 0.56 -12.66 -3.90
CA ASP A 37 1.17 -12.67 -2.58
C ASP A 37 2.57 -13.31 -2.66
N VAL A 38 3.53 -12.74 -1.92
CA VAL A 38 4.93 -13.21 -1.89
C VAL A 38 5.46 -13.31 -0.46
N ASP A 39 6.41 -14.22 -0.24
CA ASP A 39 6.97 -14.54 1.09
C ASP A 39 8.40 -14.03 1.33
N TRP A 40 8.83 -13.06 0.52
CA TRP A 40 10.18 -12.50 0.55
C TRP A 40 10.56 -11.83 1.87
N ALA A 41 9.58 -11.51 2.73
CA ALA A 41 9.79 -10.92 4.05
C ALA A 41 9.05 -11.67 5.18
N ARG A 42 8.52 -12.86 4.90
CA ARG A 42 7.78 -13.67 5.89
C ARG A 42 8.66 -14.71 6.57
N THR A 43 9.49 -15.39 5.79
CA THR A 43 10.30 -16.52 6.27
C THR A 43 11.77 -16.19 6.12
N GLU A 44 12.64 -16.78 6.95
CA GLU A 44 14.08 -16.56 6.81
C GLU A 44 14.60 -16.98 5.43
N ARG A 45 14.08 -18.10 4.90
CA ARG A 45 14.41 -18.58 3.57
C ARG A 45 14.04 -17.54 2.52
N GLY A 46 12.81 -17.02 2.56
CA GLY A 46 12.36 -15.97 1.64
C GLY A 46 13.17 -14.67 1.74
N ILE A 47 13.69 -14.34 2.93
CA ILE A 47 14.58 -13.19 3.14
C ILE A 47 15.95 -13.44 2.51
N ARG A 48 16.54 -14.63 2.72
CA ARG A 48 17.89 -14.97 2.23
C ARG A 48 17.94 -15.20 0.71
N GLU A 49 16.91 -15.80 0.15
CA GLU A 49 16.86 -16.24 -1.25
C GLU A 49 16.25 -15.18 -2.20
N PHE A 50 15.91 -13.99 -1.70
CA PHE A 50 15.34 -12.95 -2.55
C PHE A 50 16.35 -12.46 -3.60
N ASP A 51 16.01 -12.61 -4.87
CA ASP A 51 16.71 -12.05 -6.02
C ASP A 51 15.81 -11.00 -6.70
N PRO A 52 16.24 -9.74 -6.85
CA PRO A 52 15.50 -8.70 -7.56
C PRO A 52 15.03 -9.08 -8.98
N LEU A 53 15.73 -9.99 -9.67
CA LEU A 53 15.35 -10.45 -11.01
C LEU A 53 14.00 -11.18 -11.04
N VAL A 54 13.55 -11.73 -9.90
CA VAL A 54 12.21 -12.34 -9.81
C VAL A 54 11.11 -11.32 -10.11
N VAL A 55 11.32 -10.04 -9.74
CA VAL A 55 10.36 -8.96 -9.98
C VAL A 55 10.27 -8.64 -11.48
N ARG A 56 11.42 -8.62 -12.17
CA ARG A 56 11.47 -8.50 -13.64
C ARG A 56 10.67 -9.61 -14.30
N ASP A 57 10.87 -10.84 -13.85
CA ASP A 57 10.20 -12.01 -14.43
C ASP A 57 8.69 -11.99 -14.15
N PHE A 58 8.28 -11.49 -12.99
CA PHE A 58 6.86 -11.23 -12.68
C PHE A 58 6.27 -10.18 -13.62
N LYS A 59 6.98 -9.08 -13.86
CA LYS A 59 6.56 -8.05 -14.81
C LYS A 59 6.41 -8.61 -16.22
N ALA A 60 7.38 -9.40 -16.68
CA ALA A 60 7.36 -10.07 -17.98
C ALA A 60 6.17 -11.03 -18.14
N LYS A 61 5.71 -11.64 -17.04
CA LYS A 61 4.50 -12.49 -16.98
C LYS A 61 3.19 -11.70 -16.86
N GLY A 62 3.25 -10.36 -16.88
CA GLY A 62 2.08 -9.50 -16.82
C GLY A 62 1.58 -9.18 -15.40
N LEU A 63 2.36 -9.50 -14.36
CA LEU A 63 2.03 -9.07 -13.00
C LEU A 63 2.38 -7.59 -12.82
N THR A 64 1.45 -6.85 -12.23
CA THR A 64 1.54 -5.40 -12.05
C THR A 64 1.67 -4.98 -10.60
N HIS A 65 1.36 -5.86 -9.64
CA HIS A 65 1.62 -5.63 -8.22
C HIS A 65 2.00 -6.91 -7.46
N VAL A 66 2.64 -6.74 -6.30
CA VAL A 66 2.91 -7.82 -5.34
C VAL A 66 2.48 -7.41 -3.94
N ARG A 67 1.91 -8.35 -3.20
CA ARG A 67 1.62 -8.21 -1.76
C ARG A 67 2.69 -8.95 -0.97
N ILE A 68 3.63 -8.20 -0.42
CA ILE A 68 4.77 -8.68 0.35
C ILE A 68 4.30 -8.99 1.76
N ARG A 69 4.18 -10.28 2.08
CA ARG A 69 3.79 -10.72 3.43
C ARG A 69 4.97 -10.55 4.37
N VAL A 70 4.74 -9.89 5.49
CA VAL A 70 5.78 -9.58 6.50
C VAL A 70 5.37 -10.12 7.85
N ALA A 71 6.31 -10.78 8.53
CA ALA A 71 6.15 -11.27 9.90
C ALA A 71 7.19 -10.68 10.86
N GLY A 72 6.86 -10.66 12.15
CA GLY A 72 7.73 -10.23 13.25
C GLY A 72 7.96 -8.71 13.38
N ALA A 73 8.81 -8.33 14.34
CA ALA A 73 9.10 -6.94 14.72
C ALA A 73 9.81 -6.09 13.61
N PRO A 74 9.62 -4.76 13.58
CA PRO A 74 10.20 -3.89 12.55
C PRO A 74 11.65 -3.52 12.90
N THR A 75 12.52 -4.52 13.06
CA THR A 75 13.96 -4.33 13.31
C THR A 75 14.62 -3.61 12.15
N GLU A 76 15.74 -2.92 12.37
CA GLU A 76 16.49 -2.22 11.31
C GLU A 76 16.82 -3.10 10.12
N ALA A 77 17.34 -4.32 10.35
CA ALA A 77 17.63 -5.28 9.29
C ALA A 77 16.40 -5.61 8.43
N ARG A 78 15.21 -5.67 9.05
CA ARG A 78 13.94 -5.90 8.34
C ARG A 78 13.52 -4.69 7.53
N LEU A 79 13.68 -3.49 8.07
CA LEU A 79 13.38 -2.26 7.35
C LEU A 79 14.28 -2.10 6.12
N ILE A 80 15.58 -2.37 6.28
CA ILE A 80 16.54 -2.39 5.16
C ILE A 80 16.16 -3.43 4.12
N HIS A 81 15.74 -4.63 4.54
CA HIS A 81 15.27 -5.65 3.61
C HIS A 81 14.01 -5.22 2.87
N LEU A 82 13.01 -4.67 3.57
CA LEU A 82 11.79 -4.14 2.94
C LEU A 82 12.10 -3.03 1.95
N ARG A 83 13.07 -2.14 2.24
CA ARG A 83 13.54 -1.14 1.30
C ARG A 83 14.02 -1.77 0.00
N LYS A 84 14.90 -2.78 0.08
CA LYS A 84 15.40 -3.50 -1.11
C LYS A 84 14.27 -4.11 -1.94
N LEU A 85 13.25 -4.68 -1.29
CA LEU A 85 12.09 -5.24 -1.98
C LEU A 85 11.28 -4.15 -2.71
N VAL A 86 11.04 -3.03 -2.03
CA VAL A 86 10.29 -1.88 -2.59
C VAL A 86 11.04 -1.26 -3.76
N GLU A 87 12.34 -1.01 -3.61
CA GLU A 87 13.19 -0.44 -4.67
C GLU A 87 13.25 -1.36 -5.89
N ALA A 88 13.36 -2.68 -5.70
CA ALA A 88 13.31 -3.64 -6.80
C ALA A 88 11.94 -3.60 -7.52
N CYS A 89 10.84 -3.53 -6.77
CA CYS A 89 9.50 -3.40 -7.33
C CYS A 89 9.34 -2.12 -8.16
N GLU A 90 9.77 -0.98 -7.62
CA GLU A 90 9.73 0.32 -8.30
C GLU A 90 10.59 0.32 -9.56
N TYR A 91 11.80 -0.23 -9.49
CA TYR A 91 12.72 -0.31 -10.63
C TYR A 91 12.13 -1.10 -11.81
N TYR A 92 11.45 -2.22 -11.55
CA TYR A 92 10.82 -3.04 -12.59
C TYR A 92 9.36 -2.67 -12.89
N GLY A 93 8.83 -1.59 -12.31
CA GLY A 93 7.47 -1.11 -12.55
C GLY A 93 6.38 -2.07 -12.06
N VAL A 94 6.62 -2.71 -10.92
CA VAL A 94 5.67 -3.53 -10.16
C VAL A 94 5.30 -2.76 -8.89
N ILE A 95 4.02 -2.66 -8.56
CA ILE A 95 3.56 -1.92 -7.39
C ILE A 95 3.76 -2.78 -6.12
N PRO A 96 4.56 -2.35 -5.13
CA PRO A 96 4.73 -3.08 -3.89
C PRO A 96 3.60 -2.73 -2.90
N ILE A 97 3.06 -3.75 -2.23
CA ILE A 97 2.15 -3.61 -1.10
C ILE A 97 2.72 -4.38 0.07
N ILE A 98 3.05 -3.71 1.18
CA ILE A 98 3.50 -4.37 2.40
C ILE A 98 2.26 -4.85 3.18
N ALA A 99 2.17 -6.17 3.41
CA ALA A 99 1.07 -6.79 4.14
C ALA A 99 1.55 -7.40 5.45
N TYR A 100 1.12 -6.83 6.58
CA TYR A 100 1.58 -7.27 7.89
C TYR A 100 0.73 -8.44 8.42
N GLN A 101 1.38 -9.55 8.82
CA GLN A 101 0.69 -10.74 9.34
C GLN A 101 -0.03 -10.50 10.67
N ALA A 102 0.52 -9.62 11.52
CA ALA A 102 -0.04 -9.27 12.82
C ALA A 102 -0.42 -10.47 13.71
N ASP A 103 0.35 -11.56 13.67
CA ASP A 103 -0.01 -12.85 14.30
C ASP A 103 -0.33 -12.74 15.81
N ALA A 104 0.41 -11.90 16.55
CA ALA A 104 0.14 -11.65 17.97
C ALA A 104 -1.25 -11.06 18.20
N TYR A 105 -1.59 -9.98 17.48
CA TYR A 105 -2.90 -9.32 17.57
C TYR A 105 -4.05 -10.20 17.06
N LYS A 106 -3.82 -11.01 16.01
CA LYS A 106 -4.81 -11.98 15.52
C LYS A 106 -5.12 -13.08 16.53
N THR A 107 -4.11 -13.49 17.28
CA THR A 107 -4.23 -14.57 18.28
C THR A 107 -4.88 -14.06 19.56
N ASP A 108 -4.47 -12.87 20.00
CA ASP A 108 -4.98 -12.19 21.19
C ASP A 108 -5.17 -10.68 20.92
N PRO A 109 -6.41 -10.20 20.72
CA PRO A 109 -6.69 -8.79 20.44
C PRO A 109 -6.70 -7.94 21.73
N SER A 110 -5.65 -8.06 22.54
CA SER A 110 -5.47 -7.27 23.76
C SER A 110 -4.98 -5.85 23.45
N ALA A 111 -5.15 -4.94 24.41
CA ALA A 111 -4.70 -3.54 24.28
C ALA A 111 -3.17 -3.45 24.08
N SER A 112 -2.40 -4.40 24.61
CA SER A 112 -0.94 -4.46 24.40
C SER A 112 -0.60 -4.76 22.93
N HIS A 113 -1.20 -5.81 22.36
CA HIS A 113 -0.96 -6.16 20.95
C HIS A 113 -1.54 -5.12 19.98
N GLU A 114 -2.64 -4.43 20.33
CA GLU A 114 -3.11 -3.24 19.60
C GLU A 114 -2.01 -2.16 19.54
N LYS A 115 -1.38 -1.84 20.67
CA LYS A 115 -0.29 -0.86 20.73
C LYS A 115 0.93 -1.31 19.93
N GLU A 116 1.31 -2.58 19.99
CA GLU A 116 2.41 -3.15 19.21
C GLU A 116 2.16 -3.05 17.71
N LEU A 117 0.94 -3.37 17.25
CA LEU A 117 0.56 -3.23 15.84
C LEU A 117 0.64 -1.78 15.37
N ILE A 118 0.09 -0.84 16.15
CA ILE A 118 0.13 0.59 15.83
C ILE A 118 1.59 1.08 15.79
N ASN A 119 2.42 0.65 16.74
CA ASN A 119 3.84 0.99 16.77
C ASN A 119 4.59 0.42 15.57
N TRP A 120 4.28 -0.82 15.17
CA TRP A 120 4.86 -1.46 13.99
C TRP A 120 4.64 -0.60 12.73
N TRP A 121 3.38 -0.20 12.49
CA TRP A 121 3.04 0.66 11.37
C TRP A 121 3.63 2.06 11.49
N SER A 122 3.78 2.59 12.69
CA SER A 122 4.46 3.88 12.90
C SER A 122 5.91 3.85 12.48
N VAL A 123 6.65 2.80 12.83
CA VAL A 123 8.05 2.62 12.42
C VAL A 123 8.15 2.49 10.90
N VAL A 124 7.34 1.63 10.29
CA VAL A 124 7.37 1.39 8.84
C VAL A 124 6.96 2.64 8.05
N ALA A 125 5.90 3.33 8.46
CA ALA A 125 5.44 4.55 7.80
C ALA A 125 6.49 5.67 7.85
N ARG A 126 7.16 5.87 8.99
CA ARG A 126 8.25 6.85 9.10
C ARG A 126 9.46 6.47 8.24
N TYR A 127 9.79 5.19 8.20
CA TYR A 127 10.97 4.70 7.46
C TYR A 127 10.86 4.92 5.94
N PHE A 128 9.66 4.72 5.37
CA PHE A 128 9.39 4.97 3.96
C PHE A 128 8.99 6.43 3.67
N GLY A 129 8.38 7.12 4.64
CA GLY A 129 7.95 8.50 4.50
C GLY A 129 7.14 8.71 3.22
N GLN A 130 7.59 9.64 2.37
CA GLN A 130 6.97 9.95 1.07
C GLN A 130 7.84 9.50 -0.12
N THR A 131 8.90 8.71 0.12
CA THR A 131 9.90 8.36 -0.91
C THR A 131 9.38 7.41 -1.98
N SER A 132 8.39 6.57 -1.62
CA SER A 132 7.77 5.57 -2.50
C SER A 132 6.27 5.84 -2.64
N PRO A 133 5.82 6.70 -3.59
CA PRO A 133 4.41 7.13 -3.67
C PRO A 133 3.43 6.01 -4.05
N LEU A 134 3.89 4.98 -4.77
CA LEU A 134 3.06 3.84 -5.17
C LEU A 134 3.04 2.70 -4.13
N LEU A 135 3.88 2.76 -3.09
CA LEU A 135 3.88 1.73 -2.06
C LEU A 135 2.57 1.75 -1.26
N GLY A 136 1.89 0.61 -1.22
CA GLY A 136 0.66 0.41 -0.44
C GLY A 136 0.92 -0.29 0.90
N PHE A 137 0.07 -0.02 1.89
CA PHE A 137 0.10 -0.69 3.20
C PHE A 137 -1.18 -1.48 3.43
N ASP A 138 -1.05 -2.79 3.64
CA ASP A 138 -2.14 -3.69 4.02
C ASP A 138 -2.01 -4.04 5.50
N LEU A 139 -2.87 -3.42 6.31
CA LEU A 139 -2.67 -3.29 7.75
C LEU A 139 -2.65 -4.62 8.49
N ILE A 140 -3.50 -5.56 8.07
CA ILE A 140 -3.66 -6.89 8.67
C ILE A 140 -3.95 -7.88 7.53
N TYR A 141 -2.98 -8.76 7.25
CA TYR A 141 -3.15 -9.86 6.30
C TYR A 141 -4.06 -10.94 6.90
N GLU A 142 -5.24 -11.13 6.29
CA GLU A 142 -6.30 -12.09 6.68
C GLU A 142 -6.66 -12.03 8.18
N PRO A 143 -7.65 -11.22 8.61
CA PRO A 143 -8.10 -11.21 10.01
C PRO A 143 -8.66 -12.58 10.39
N ALA A 144 -8.10 -13.18 11.45
CA ALA A 144 -8.49 -14.51 11.93
C ALA A 144 -9.92 -14.51 12.51
N ASP A 145 -10.55 -15.70 12.57
CA ASP A 145 -11.93 -15.88 13.03
C ASP A 145 -12.22 -15.26 14.41
N LYS A 146 -11.24 -15.25 15.32
CA LYS A 146 -11.38 -14.63 16.65
C LYS A 146 -11.51 -13.10 16.63
N LEU A 147 -10.86 -12.43 15.67
CA LEU A 147 -10.99 -10.98 15.49
C LEU A 147 -12.37 -10.59 14.92
N ASN A 148 -13.02 -11.51 14.20
CA ASN A 148 -14.36 -11.24 13.64
C ASN A 148 -15.42 -11.07 14.72
N HIS A 149 -15.21 -11.60 15.93
CA HIS A 149 -16.16 -11.43 17.02
C HIS A 149 -16.02 -10.10 17.79
N ASN A 150 -15.03 -9.25 17.45
CA ASN A 150 -14.83 -7.95 18.09
C ASN A 150 -14.58 -6.82 17.08
N MET A 151 -15.61 -6.50 16.30
CA MET A 151 -15.58 -5.42 15.29
C MET A 151 -15.26 -4.04 15.85
N ALA A 152 -15.69 -3.74 17.08
CA ALA A 152 -15.38 -2.47 17.72
C ALA A 152 -13.87 -2.32 17.94
N SER A 153 -13.19 -3.40 18.35
CA SER A 153 -11.74 -3.40 18.48
C SER A 153 -11.03 -3.24 17.14
N LEU A 154 -11.43 -4.03 16.14
CA LEU A 154 -10.83 -3.98 14.81
C LEU A 154 -10.95 -2.59 14.16
N ASN A 155 -12.15 -2.00 14.19
CA ASN A 155 -12.38 -0.66 13.63
C ASN A 155 -11.60 0.43 14.36
N ARG A 156 -11.46 0.32 15.69
CA ARG A 156 -10.64 1.25 16.48
C ARG A 156 -9.16 1.16 16.08
N VAL A 157 -8.63 -0.04 15.92
CA VAL A 157 -7.23 -0.24 15.49
C VAL A 157 -7.01 0.33 14.09
N TYR A 158 -7.94 0.07 13.16
CA TYR A 158 -7.87 0.64 11.82
C TYR A 158 -7.92 2.18 11.85
N ASP A 159 -8.87 2.80 12.55
CA ASP A 159 -8.98 4.27 12.60
C ASP A 159 -7.70 4.90 13.18
N LYS A 160 -7.18 4.37 14.31
CA LYS A 160 -5.92 4.85 14.90
C LYS A 160 -4.73 4.70 13.96
N THR A 161 -4.59 3.54 13.32
CA THR A 161 -3.46 3.24 12.44
C THR A 161 -3.51 4.08 11.17
N ILE A 162 -4.69 4.23 10.55
CA ILE A 162 -4.88 5.06 9.36
C ILE A 162 -4.54 6.53 9.66
N ARG A 163 -5.06 7.08 10.76
CA ARG A 163 -4.75 8.46 11.16
C ARG A 163 -3.25 8.66 11.39
N LEU A 164 -2.60 7.70 12.05
CA LEU A 164 -1.18 7.75 12.30
C LEU A 164 -0.38 7.76 10.99
N ILE A 165 -0.71 6.86 10.06
CA ILE A 165 -0.02 6.76 8.77
C ILE A 165 -0.26 8.03 7.93
N HIS A 166 -1.50 8.51 7.84
CA HIS A 166 -1.84 9.70 7.06
C HIS A 166 -1.29 11.01 7.67
N ALA A 167 -1.00 11.04 8.97
CA ALA A 167 -0.26 12.14 9.57
C ALA A 167 1.22 12.19 9.13
N ILE A 168 1.80 11.06 8.74
CA ILE A 168 3.17 10.95 8.22
C ILE A 168 3.19 11.15 6.69
N ASP A 169 2.25 10.50 6.00
CA ASP A 169 2.11 10.53 4.54
C ASP A 169 0.61 10.57 4.17
N PRO A 170 0.06 11.77 3.88
CA PRO A 170 -1.36 11.96 3.56
C PRO A 170 -1.82 11.26 2.27
N GLN A 171 -0.91 10.81 1.41
CA GLN A 171 -1.23 10.15 0.15
C GLN A 171 -1.00 8.65 0.19
N ARG A 172 -0.52 8.11 1.31
CA ARG A 172 -0.26 6.68 1.47
C ARG A 172 -1.52 5.85 1.21
N MET A 173 -1.43 4.93 0.26
CA MET A 173 -2.51 3.99 0.01
C MET A 173 -2.58 2.93 1.11
N ILE A 174 -3.76 2.78 1.71
CA ILE A 174 -3.99 1.84 2.81
C ILE A 174 -5.12 0.88 2.43
N PHE A 175 -4.84 -0.39 2.62
CA PHE A 175 -5.76 -1.51 2.46
C PHE A 175 -6.19 -1.99 3.84
N VAL A 176 -7.50 -2.16 3.98
CA VAL A 176 -8.11 -2.73 5.18
C VAL A 176 -8.94 -3.94 4.79
N ALA A 177 -8.68 -5.06 5.44
CA ALA A 177 -9.50 -6.24 5.29
C ALA A 177 -10.79 -6.06 6.10
N PRO A 178 -11.97 -6.22 5.50
CA PRO A 178 -13.21 -6.36 6.26
C PRO A 178 -13.20 -7.69 7.03
N GLU A 179 -14.22 -7.89 7.87
CA GLU A 179 -14.53 -9.16 8.52
C GLU A 179 -14.35 -10.34 7.55
N CYS A 180 -13.78 -11.45 8.03
CA CYS A 180 -13.36 -12.58 7.18
C CYS A 180 -14.51 -13.03 6.27
N ALA A 181 -14.34 -12.84 4.96
CA ALA A 181 -15.29 -13.36 3.99
C ALA A 181 -15.25 -14.90 4.06
N PRO A 182 -16.35 -15.58 4.42
CA PRO A 182 -16.31 -17.01 4.69
C PRO A 182 -15.83 -17.78 3.46
N ARG A 183 -14.69 -18.47 3.59
CA ARG A 183 -14.01 -19.27 2.56
C ARG A 183 -14.85 -20.39 1.90
N ARG A 184 -16.15 -20.53 2.20
CA ARG A 184 -16.99 -21.62 1.66
C ARG A 184 -18.41 -21.30 1.18
N ARG A 185 -18.97 -20.08 1.34
CA ARG A 185 -20.34 -19.77 0.86
C ARG A 185 -20.45 -18.74 -0.26
N ILE A 186 -19.45 -17.88 -0.45
CA ILE A 186 -19.52 -16.84 -1.50
C ILE A 186 -19.15 -17.38 -2.90
N CYS A 187 -18.37 -18.47 -2.99
CA CYS A 187 -17.89 -18.98 -4.27
C CYS A 187 -18.96 -19.74 -5.10
N ARG A 188 -20.13 -20.08 -4.53
CA ARG A 188 -21.20 -20.81 -5.26
C ARG A 188 -22.38 -19.94 -5.72
N ARG A 189 -22.52 -18.71 -5.26
CA ARG A 189 -23.70 -17.88 -5.60
C ARG A 189 -23.41 -16.52 -6.23
N LEU A 190 -22.14 -16.17 -6.43
CA LEU A 190 -21.76 -14.97 -7.14
C LEU A 190 -20.87 -15.35 -8.32
N ASN A 191 -21.48 -15.31 -9.50
CA ASN A 191 -20.82 -15.41 -10.79
C ASN A 191 -19.56 -14.51 -10.79
N CYS A 192 -18.39 -15.14 -10.81
CA CYS A 192 -17.04 -14.59 -10.55
C CYS A 192 -16.53 -13.55 -11.58
N ARG A 193 -17.35 -12.57 -11.99
CA ARG A 193 -16.92 -11.50 -12.91
C ARG A 193 -17.18 -10.07 -12.47
N ARG A 194 -17.85 -9.79 -11.34
CA ARG A 194 -18.26 -8.40 -11.02
C ARG A 194 -18.10 -7.87 -9.59
N LYS A 195 -17.54 -8.62 -8.64
CA LYS A 195 -17.41 -8.14 -7.23
C LYS A 195 -16.00 -8.20 -6.65
N ALA A 196 -14.99 -7.82 -7.43
CA ALA A 196 -13.70 -7.36 -6.89
C ALA A 196 -13.73 -5.84 -6.60
N ARG A 197 -14.89 -5.28 -6.23
CA ARG A 197 -15.15 -3.83 -6.28
C ARG A 197 -15.42 -3.17 -4.94
N THR A 198 -15.18 -3.84 -3.82
CA THR A 198 -15.43 -3.21 -2.50
C THR A 198 -14.40 -3.65 -1.48
N MET A 199 -13.17 -3.21 -1.71
CA MET A 199 -12.23 -2.91 -0.63
C MET A 199 -12.66 -1.54 -0.07
N TYR A 200 -12.83 -1.41 1.24
CA TYR A 200 -13.31 -0.16 1.83
C TYR A 200 -12.17 0.86 1.83
N TRP A 201 -12.29 1.89 1.00
CA TRP A 201 -11.30 2.97 0.86
C TRP A 201 -11.74 4.15 1.71
N ARG A 202 -10.90 4.58 2.66
CA ARG A 202 -11.14 5.84 3.40
C ARG A 202 -10.13 6.88 2.94
N SER A 203 -10.50 7.69 1.95
CA SER A 203 -9.79 8.93 1.66
C SER A 203 -10.12 9.95 2.74
N GLY A 204 -9.13 10.33 3.54
CA GLY A 204 -9.28 11.38 4.55
C GLY A 204 -9.40 12.75 3.88
N THR A 205 -10.62 13.16 3.52
CA THR A 205 -10.96 14.56 3.27
C THR A 205 -12.32 14.84 3.89
N SER A 206 -12.35 15.28 5.14
CA SER A 206 -13.52 15.97 5.70
C SER A 206 -13.35 17.46 5.47
N SER A 207 -13.95 18.00 4.42
CA SER A 207 -14.31 19.41 4.38
C SER A 207 -15.81 19.48 4.63
N ARG A 208 -16.17 19.94 5.84
CA ARG A 208 -17.52 20.39 6.18
C ARG A 208 -17.90 21.51 5.23
N GLY A 209 -19.15 21.50 4.78
CA GLY A 209 -19.80 22.58 4.08
C GLY A 209 -21.28 22.23 3.93
N ASP A 210 -22.05 22.55 4.98
CA ASP A 210 -23.48 22.86 4.88
C ASP A 210 -23.60 24.40 4.93
N PRO A 211 -24.71 25.02 4.47
CA PRO A 211 -25.73 24.57 3.52
C PRO A 211 -25.63 25.26 2.14
#